data_AF-A0A959H3X8-F1
#
_entry.id   AF-A0A959H3X8-F1
#
_cell.length_a   1.000
_cell.length_b   1.000
_cell.length_c   1.000
_cell.angle_alpha   90.00
_cell.angle_beta   90.00
_cell.angle_gamma   90.00
#
_symmetry.space_group_name_H-M   'P 1'
#
loop_
_entity.id
_entity.type
_entity.pdbx_description
1 polymer ?
#
loop_
_entity_poly.entity_id
_entity_poly.type
_entity_poly.pdbx_seq_one_letter_code
_entity_poly.pdbx_strand_id
1 'polypeptide(L)'
;MRSNKILVPLVLSALLLAALSSCQSDGSGQSSAEEAPPKEKIPVPKFERDSAYVFVEQQVAFGPRVPNTEAHQKCKQWLTGQFKSYGAKVIEQDFQPTAYTGLVLKATNIIAQFNPDANKRIVLAAHWDSRPFADSPLSEERRDEPILGADDGGSGVAILLEVARQLQAHPIEMGVDLVLFDAEDYGESGGERAETYALGSQYWARNLHVSGKQRPKYGILLDMVGARGARFPQEYYSVQFAPQVVRKVWKLAQNMGYGNYFVNDSGGGITDDHYFVNTIAN
;
A
#
# COMPACT_ATOMS: atom_id res chain seq x y z
N MET A 1 50.09 -31.32 -68.55
CA MET A 1 48.72 -31.58 -68.07
C MET A 1 47.74 -30.89 -69.02
N ARG A 2 46.86 -31.69 -69.64
CA ARG A 2 45.70 -31.28 -70.45
C ARG A 2 44.79 -30.37 -69.57
N SER A 3 43.97 -29.43 -70.04
CA SER A 3 43.19 -29.36 -71.27
C SER A 3 42.55 -27.97 -71.40
N ASN A 4 42.62 -27.39 -72.61
CA ASN A 4 41.56 -26.72 -73.40
C ASN A 4 40.66 -25.60 -72.82
N LYS A 5 40.65 -24.37 -73.38
CA LYS A 5 40.03 -23.91 -74.68
C LYS A 5 38.48 -23.80 -74.55
N ILE A 6 37.70 -22.78 -74.92
CA ILE A 6 37.59 -21.80 -76.04
C ILE A 6 36.44 -20.82 -75.63
N LEU A 7 36.57 -19.48 -75.66
CA LEU A 7 36.17 -18.48 -76.67
C LEU A 7 34.69 -18.48 -77.20
N VAL A 8 33.82 -17.59 -76.66
CA VAL A 8 32.98 -16.51 -77.33
C VAL A 8 31.89 -16.92 -78.39
N PRO A 9 30.79 -16.17 -78.73
CA PRO A 9 29.80 -15.28 -78.06
C PRO A 9 28.29 -15.52 -78.49
N LEU A 10 27.40 -14.56 -78.16
CA LEU A 10 26.17 -14.12 -78.89
C LEU A 10 24.85 -14.94 -78.74
N VAL A 11 23.76 -14.27 -78.36
CA VAL A 11 22.54 -14.01 -79.18
C VAL A 11 21.38 -13.58 -78.28
N LEU A 12 20.73 -12.51 -78.75
CA LEU A 12 19.57 -11.80 -78.25
C LEU A 12 18.26 -12.56 -78.58
N SER A 13 17.27 -12.45 -77.68
CA SER A 13 15.83 -12.35 -77.98
C SER A 13 14.96 -13.62 -78.16
N ALA A 14 13.71 -13.43 -77.70
CA ALA A 14 12.46 -14.12 -78.03
C ALA A 14 12.08 -15.42 -77.29
N LEU A 15 11.26 -15.29 -76.24
CA LEU A 15 9.93 -15.91 -76.17
C LEU A 15 9.16 -15.42 -74.92
N LEU A 16 8.38 -14.34 -75.12
CA LEU A 16 7.07 -14.23 -74.47
C LEU A 16 6.20 -15.36 -75.04
N LEU A 17 5.55 -16.16 -74.18
CA LEU A 17 4.08 -16.21 -74.08
C LEU A 17 3.62 -17.23 -73.03
N ALA A 18 2.75 -16.74 -72.15
CA ALA A 18 1.61 -17.45 -71.55
C ALA A 18 1.85 -18.59 -70.55
N ALA A 19 1.90 -18.23 -69.27
CA ALA A 19 1.10 -18.91 -68.25
C ALA A 19 0.62 -17.88 -67.20
N LEU A 20 -0.52 -17.26 -67.51
CA LEU A 20 -1.39 -16.68 -66.50
C LEU A 20 -1.91 -17.79 -65.58
N SER A 21 -2.15 -17.43 -64.32
CA SER A 21 -2.90 -18.17 -63.28
C SER A 21 -2.06 -18.84 -62.19
N SER A 22 -1.58 -18.03 -61.25
CA SER A 22 -1.88 -18.24 -59.83
C SER A 22 -1.62 -16.94 -59.04
N CYS A 23 -2.61 -16.06 -59.04
CA CYS A 23 -2.76 -15.11 -57.94
C CYS A 23 -3.33 -15.92 -56.76
N GLN A 24 -2.50 -16.28 -55.80
CA GLN A 24 -2.96 -16.63 -54.47
C GLN A 24 -2.65 -15.44 -53.57
N SER A 25 -3.71 -14.69 -53.28
CA SER A 25 -3.71 -13.53 -52.40
C SER A 25 -3.56 -13.99 -50.95
N ASP A 26 -2.34 -13.97 -50.42
CA ASP A 26 -2.14 -13.87 -48.98
C ASP A 26 -2.36 -12.40 -48.61
N GLY A 27 -3.64 -12.07 -48.40
CA GLY A 27 -4.05 -10.81 -47.82
C GLY A 27 -3.41 -10.68 -46.45
N SER A 28 -2.38 -9.85 -46.35
CA SER A 28 -1.91 -9.28 -45.09
C SER A 28 -3.06 -8.45 -44.52
N GLY A 29 -3.90 -9.12 -43.72
CA GLY A 29 -4.86 -8.45 -42.87
C GLY A 29 -4.09 -7.50 -41.97
N GLN A 30 -4.10 -6.22 -42.31
CA GLN A 30 -3.91 -5.17 -41.33
C GLN A 30 -5.01 -5.36 -40.30
N SER A 31 -4.71 -6.10 -39.23
CA SER A 31 -5.44 -5.97 -37.99
C SER A 31 -5.15 -4.55 -37.51
N SER A 32 -6.05 -3.62 -37.88
CA SER A 32 -6.24 -2.40 -37.13
C SER A 32 -6.53 -2.84 -35.70
N ALA A 33 -5.51 -2.82 -34.85
CA ALA A 33 -5.69 -2.93 -33.42
C ALA A 33 -6.61 -1.76 -33.05
N GLU A 34 -7.88 -2.09 -32.83
CA GLU A 34 -8.89 -1.17 -32.37
C GLU A 34 -8.35 -0.52 -31.10
N GLU A 35 -8.03 0.78 -31.17
CA GLU A 35 -7.56 1.53 -30.02
C GLU A 35 -8.60 1.36 -28.91
N ALA A 36 -8.19 0.72 -27.81
CA ALA A 36 -9.06 0.50 -26.68
C ALA A 36 -9.70 1.85 -26.29
N PRO A 37 -11.02 1.88 -26.06
CA PRO A 37 -11.73 3.13 -25.80
C PRO A 37 -11.02 3.90 -24.67
N PRO A 38 -10.87 5.23 -24.80
CA PRO A 38 -10.18 6.03 -23.81
C PRO A 38 -10.82 5.78 -22.44
N LYS A 39 -10.01 5.32 -21.48
CA LYS A 39 -10.49 5.05 -20.12
C LYS A 39 -11.14 6.31 -19.58
N GLU A 40 -12.40 6.18 -19.18
CA GLU A 40 -13.16 7.27 -18.59
C GLU A 40 -12.39 7.84 -17.38
N LYS A 41 -12.23 9.16 -17.33
CA LYS A 41 -11.54 9.82 -16.23
C LYS A 41 -12.43 9.79 -15.00
N ILE A 42 -12.12 8.90 -14.06
CA ILE A 42 -12.79 8.85 -12.76
C ILE A 42 -12.41 10.13 -11.99
N PRO A 43 -13.39 10.94 -11.54
CA PRO A 43 -13.10 12.11 -10.72
C PRO A 43 -12.48 11.66 -9.39
N VAL A 44 -11.28 12.15 -9.09
CA VAL A 44 -10.57 11.89 -7.82
C VAL A 44 -10.74 13.13 -6.93
N PRO A 45 -11.37 13.01 -5.76
CA PRO A 45 -11.50 14.13 -4.82
C PRO A 45 -10.14 14.69 -4.40
N LYS A 46 -10.09 16.00 -4.12
CA LYS A 46 -8.88 16.63 -3.59
C LYS A 46 -8.71 16.26 -2.12
N PHE A 47 -7.54 15.75 -1.76
CA PHE A 47 -7.16 15.50 -0.37
C PHE A 47 -6.93 16.82 0.39
N GLU A 48 -7.59 17.02 1.53
CA GLU A 48 -7.43 18.23 2.35
C GLU A 48 -6.36 18.04 3.44
N ARG A 49 -5.17 18.59 3.16
CA ARG A 49 -3.99 18.47 4.02
C ARG A 49 -4.15 19.12 5.39
N ASP A 50 -4.89 20.24 5.45
CA ASP A 50 -5.13 20.96 6.71
C ASP A 50 -5.99 20.12 7.67
N SER A 51 -7.00 19.40 7.13
CA SER A 51 -7.77 18.42 7.91
C SER A 51 -6.88 17.30 8.44
N ALA A 52 -6.04 16.72 7.59
CA ALA A 52 -5.11 15.66 8.01
C ALA A 52 -4.15 16.15 9.11
N TYR A 53 -3.62 17.38 9.00
CA TYR A 53 -2.75 17.94 10.02
C TYR A 53 -3.45 18.11 11.38
N VAL A 54 -4.70 18.59 11.38
CA VAL A 54 -5.53 18.69 12.59
C VAL A 54 -5.77 17.31 13.22
N PHE A 55 -5.92 16.24 12.42
CA PHE A 55 -6.04 14.89 12.96
C PHE A 55 -4.74 14.41 13.63
N VAL A 56 -3.56 14.78 13.13
CA VAL A 56 -2.29 14.50 13.83
C VAL A 56 -2.25 15.24 15.16
N GLU A 57 -2.56 16.53 15.16
CA GLU A 57 -2.58 17.37 16.37
C GLU A 57 -3.51 16.79 17.44
N GLN A 58 -4.72 16.38 17.05
CA GLN A 58 -5.70 15.82 17.97
C GLN A 58 -5.23 14.49 18.59
N GLN A 59 -4.56 13.63 17.82
CA GLN A 59 -3.98 12.39 18.34
C GLN A 59 -2.88 12.68 19.37
N VAL A 60 -1.97 13.59 19.04
CA VAL A 60 -0.86 14.01 19.92
C VAL A 60 -1.39 14.68 21.19
N ALA A 61 -2.51 15.42 21.12
CA ALA A 61 -3.11 16.10 22.26
C ALA A 61 -3.61 15.15 23.36
N PHE A 62 -3.84 13.86 23.05
CA PHE A 62 -4.13 12.86 24.09
C PHE A 62 -2.90 12.48 24.91
N GLY A 63 -1.70 12.74 24.40
CA GLY A 63 -0.43 12.22 24.88
C GLY A 63 0.01 10.95 24.13
N PRO A 64 1.15 10.33 24.54
CA PRO A 64 1.62 9.06 23.99
C PRO A 64 0.54 7.98 24.02
N ARG A 65 0.23 7.36 22.88
CA ARG A 65 -0.79 6.30 22.79
C ARG A 65 -0.18 4.94 23.12
N VAL A 66 0.51 4.84 24.26
CA VAL A 66 1.07 3.57 24.71
C VAL A 66 -0.07 2.65 25.15
N PRO A 67 -0.13 1.39 24.68
CA PRO A 67 -1.15 0.44 25.12
C PRO A 67 -1.26 0.36 26.65
N ASN A 68 -2.46 0.08 27.16
CA ASN A 68 -2.83 0.12 28.59
C ASN A 68 -2.87 1.50 29.28
N THR A 69 -2.62 2.61 28.58
CA THR A 69 -2.72 3.96 29.17
C THR A 69 -4.09 4.62 28.94
N GLU A 70 -4.40 5.66 29.73
CA GLU A 70 -5.61 6.45 29.54
C GLU A 70 -5.60 7.22 28.20
N ALA A 71 -4.43 7.72 27.78
CA ALA A 71 -4.25 8.40 26.50
C ALA A 71 -4.61 7.50 25.31
N HIS A 72 -4.12 6.25 25.31
CA HIS A 72 -4.46 5.23 24.33
C HIS A 72 -5.97 4.94 24.29
N GLN A 73 -6.61 4.77 25.44
CA GLN A 73 -8.05 4.52 25.51
C GLN A 73 -8.90 5.70 25.03
N LYS A 74 -8.53 6.95 25.38
CA LYS A 74 -9.20 8.16 24.89
C LYS A 74 -9.02 8.32 23.37
N CYS A 75 -7.82 8.05 22.86
CA CYS A 75 -7.55 8.10 21.43
C CYS A 75 -8.36 7.04 20.67
N LYS A 76 -8.41 5.78 21.15
CA LYS A 76 -9.28 4.72 20.59
C LYS A 76 -10.73 5.19 20.46
N GLN A 77 -11.30 5.74 21.53
CA GLN A 77 -12.69 6.21 21.53
C GLN A 77 -12.91 7.32 20.50
N TRP A 78 -11.97 8.26 20.41
CA TRP A 78 -12.01 9.33 19.42
C TRP A 78 -11.91 8.79 17.98
N LEU A 79 -10.94 7.91 17.69
CA LEU A 79 -10.75 7.30 16.36
C LEU A 79 -11.99 6.55 15.89
N THR A 80 -12.52 5.66 16.74
CA THR A 80 -13.79 4.95 16.48
C THR A 80 -14.93 5.94 16.23
N GLY A 81 -15.02 6.99 17.05
CA GLY A 81 -16.05 8.03 16.91
C GLY A 81 -15.95 8.79 15.59
N GLN A 82 -14.73 9.16 15.16
CA GLN A 82 -14.48 9.84 13.89
C GLN A 82 -14.92 8.97 12.71
N PHE A 83 -14.46 7.71 12.64
CA PHE A 83 -14.85 6.82 11.54
C PHE A 83 -16.37 6.59 11.49
N LYS A 84 -17.04 6.40 12.63
CA LYS A 84 -18.51 6.33 12.70
C LYS A 84 -19.16 7.61 12.20
N SER A 85 -18.63 8.77 12.55
CA SER A 85 -19.14 10.08 12.09
C SER A 85 -18.99 10.28 10.58
N TYR A 86 -17.99 9.64 9.96
CA TYR A 86 -17.80 9.59 8.51
C TYR A 86 -18.59 8.45 7.83
N GLY A 87 -19.50 7.79 8.55
CA GLY A 87 -20.41 6.80 7.98
C GLY A 87 -19.81 5.40 7.79
N ALA A 88 -18.65 5.12 8.37
CA ALA A 88 -18.07 3.78 8.33
C ALA A 88 -18.84 2.82 9.25
N LYS A 89 -18.97 1.56 8.84
CA LYS A 89 -19.27 0.46 9.77
C LYS A 89 -17.99 0.08 10.50
N VAL A 90 -17.89 0.44 11.78
CA VAL A 90 -16.68 0.21 12.58
C VAL A 90 -16.77 -1.11 13.35
N ILE A 91 -15.69 -1.90 13.27
CA ILE A 91 -15.44 -3.09 14.08
C ILE A 91 -14.24 -2.79 14.98
N GLU A 92 -14.45 -2.93 16.29
CA GLU A 92 -13.36 -2.93 17.28
C GLU A 92 -12.98 -4.39 17.53
N GLN A 93 -11.76 -4.76 17.13
CA GLN A 93 -11.23 -6.11 17.30
C GLN A 93 -10.27 -6.08 18.51
N ASP A 94 -10.83 -6.36 19.68
CA ASP A 94 -10.09 -6.43 20.95
C ASP A 94 -9.30 -7.75 21.07
N PHE A 95 -8.06 -7.65 21.55
CA PHE A 95 -7.18 -8.78 21.77
C PHE A 95 -6.16 -8.49 22.89
N GLN A 96 -5.53 -9.53 23.42
CA GLN A 96 -4.62 -9.42 24.56
C GLN A 96 -3.29 -10.14 24.30
N PRO A 97 -2.39 -9.55 23.49
CA PRO A 97 -1.09 -10.14 23.25
C PRO A 97 -0.17 -9.94 24.46
N THR A 98 0.77 -10.85 24.64
CA THR A 98 1.86 -10.69 25.60
C THR A 98 3.06 -10.06 24.88
N ALA A 99 3.47 -8.87 25.30
CA ALA A 99 4.67 -8.19 24.80
C ALA A 99 5.95 -8.94 25.16
N TYR A 100 7.08 -8.57 24.54
CA TYR A 100 8.39 -9.19 24.83
C TYR A 100 8.81 -9.06 26.30
N THR A 101 8.32 -8.02 26.99
CA THR A 101 8.54 -7.77 28.43
C THR A 101 7.72 -8.69 29.34
N GLY A 102 6.82 -9.51 28.79
CA GLY A 102 5.84 -10.31 29.55
C GLY A 102 4.57 -9.55 29.95
N LEU A 103 4.48 -8.25 29.63
CA LEU A 103 3.28 -7.46 29.87
C LEU A 103 2.14 -7.88 28.93
N VAL A 104 0.94 -8.10 29.47
CA VAL A 104 -0.27 -8.28 28.67
C VAL A 104 -0.80 -6.92 28.24
N LEU A 105 -0.91 -6.69 26.93
CA LEU A 105 -1.43 -5.45 26.36
C LEU A 105 -2.94 -5.59 26.14
N LYS A 106 -3.75 -4.60 26.52
CA LYS A 106 -5.16 -4.51 26.15
C LYS A 106 -5.26 -3.74 24.84
N ALA A 107 -5.11 -4.46 23.74
CA ALA A 107 -5.00 -3.89 22.41
C ALA A 107 -6.32 -4.00 21.63
N THR A 108 -6.53 -3.08 20.69
CA THR A 108 -7.70 -3.03 19.82
C THR A 108 -7.31 -2.61 18.41
N ASN A 109 -7.43 -3.51 17.45
CA ASN A 109 -7.44 -3.10 16.05
C ASN A 109 -8.77 -2.42 15.74
N ILE A 110 -8.76 -1.32 14.99
CA ILE A 110 -9.97 -0.59 14.58
C ILE A 110 -10.15 -0.74 13.08
N ILE A 111 -11.27 -1.35 12.66
CA ILE A 111 -11.58 -1.56 11.25
C ILE A 111 -12.79 -0.73 10.87
N ALA A 112 -12.61 0.27 10.01
CA ALA A 112 -13.66 1.11 9.46
C ALA A 112 -14.01 0.70 8.04
N GLN A 113 -15.17 0.07 7.85
CA GLN A 113 -15.61 -0.42 6.56
C GLN A 113 -16.50 0.58 5.82
N PHE A 114 -16.12 0.88 4.59
CA PHE A 114 -16.95 1.57 3.60
C PHE A 114 -17.44 0.56 2.57
N ASN A 115 -18.74 0.65 2.23
CA ASN A 115 -19.42 -0.27 1.31
C ASN A 115 -19.15 -1.76 1.66
N PRO A 116 -19.56 -2.24 2.85
CA PRO A 116 -19.15 -3.55 3.39
C PRO A 116 -19.61 -4.76 2.55
N ASP A 117 -20.67 -4.60 1.75
CA ASP A 117 -21.23 -5.70 0.95
C ASP A 117 -20.47 -5.92 -0.38
N ALA A 118 -19.60 -4.97 -0.77
CA ALA A 118 -18.81 -5.09 -1.99
C ALA A 118 -17.79 -6.23 -1.92
N ASN A 119 -17.74 -7.06 -2.98
CA ASN A 119 -16.75 -8.13 -3.14
C ASN A 119 -15.40 -7.64 -3.66
N LYS A 120 -15.38 -6.53 -4.41
CA LYS A 120 -14.11 -5.90 -4.84
C LYS A 120 -13.70 -4.94 -3.73
N ARG A 121 -12.65 -5.29 -2.98
CA ARG A 121 -12.19 -4.49 -1.84
C ARG A 121 -10.70 -4.17 -1.89
N ILE A 122 -10.29 -3.13 -1.18
CA ILE A 122 -8.89 -2.85 -0.83
C ILE A 122 -8.79 -2.53 0.66
N VAL A 123 -7.60 -2.71 1.23
CA VAL A 123 -7.27 -2.26 2.58
C VAL A 123 -6.34 -1.06 2.49
N LEU A 124 -6.59 -0.05 3.32
CA LEU A 124 -5.61 0.97 3.67
C LEU A 124 -5.35 0.86 5.16
N ALA A 125 -4.09 0.84 5.58
CA ALA A 125 -3.73 0.57 6.96
C ALA A 125 -2.69 1.55 7.50
N ALA A 126 -2.65 1.66 8.81
CA ALA A 126 -1.64 2.36 9.61
C ALA A 126 -1.66 1.75 11.02
N HIS A 127 -0.56 1.79 11.76
CA HIS A 127 -0.62 1.56 13.20
C HIS A 127 -1.01 2.85 13.94
N TRP A 128 -1.56 2.75 15.16
CA TRP A 128 -2.06 3.94 15.89
C TRP A 128 -1.50 4.10 17.31
N ASP A 129 -0.83 3.07 17.85
CA ASP A 129 -0.14 3.15 19.12
C ASP A 129 1.10 4.05 19.06
N SER A 130 1.82 4.18 20.17
CA SER A 130 3.10 4.89 20.24
C SER A 130 4.08 4.07 21.04
N ARG A 131 5.35 4.13 20.64
CA ARG A 131 6.45 3.54 21.41
C ARG A 131 6.44 3.99 22.88
N PRO A 132 6.54 3.06 23.84
CA PRO A 132 6.74 3.40 25.24
C PRO A 132 8.16 3.90 25.56
N PHE A 133 9.10 3.82 24.60
CA PHE A 133 10.52 4.12 24.79
C PHE A 133 11.06 4.94 23.60
N ALA A 134 11.76 6.04 23.85
CA ALA A 134 12.44 6.82 22.81
C ALA A 134 13.87 6.29 22.57
N ASP A 135 13.97 5.00 22.24
CA ASP A 135 15.20 4.19 22.24
C ASP A 135 15.96 4.17 20.91
N SER A 136 15.79 5.22 20.09
CA SER A 136 16.59 5.42 18.88
C SER A 136 18.08 5.51 19.22
N PRO A 137 18.98 4.90 18.43
CA PRO A 137 20.42 5.01 18.65
C PRO A 137 20.95 6.44 18.44
N LEU A 138 20.12 7.37 17.95
CA LEU A 138 20.49 8.76 17.71
C LEU A 138 20.56 9.60 18.99
N SER A 139 19.88 9.20 20.07
CA SER A 139 19.91 9.90 21.35
C SER A 139 19.54 8.97 22.51
N GLU A 140 20.25 9.09 23.63
CA GLU A 140 19.99 8.30 24.84
C GLU A 140 19.31 9.11 25.95
N GLU A 141 19.13 10.42 25.77
CA GLU A 141 18.69 11.35 26.83
C GLU A 141 17.31 11.00 27.41
N ARG A 142 16.41 10.47 26.58
CA ARG A 142 15.00 10.20 26.92
C ARG A 142 14.61 8.74 26.63
N ARG A 143 15.59 7.82 26.61
CA ARG A 143 15.42 6.43 26.15
C ARG A 143 14.25 5.70 26.82
N ASP A 144 14.01 5.95 28.10
CA ASP A 144 12.95 5.28 28.87
C ASP A 144 11.61 6.04 28.87
N GLU A 145 11.50 7.14 28.11
CA GLU A 145 10.27 7.93 28.01
C GLU A 145 9.44 7.56 26.77
N PRO A 146 8.09 7.55 26.87
CA PRO A 146 7.23 7.37 25.72
C PRO A 146 7.34 8.50 24.69
N ILE A 147 7.23 8.15 23.41
CA ILE A 147 7.19 9.13 22.32
C ILE A 147 5.78 9.66 22.08
N LEU A 148 5.66 10.90 21.61
CA LEU A 148 4.38 11.46 21.20
C LEU A 148 3.82 10.82 19.91
N GLY A 149 4.66 10.17 19.10
CA GLY A 149 4.27 9.46 17.89
C GLY A 149 3.52 10.32 16.86
N ALA A 150 3.95 11.57 16.64
CA ALA A 150 3.26 12.46 15.70
C ALA A 150 3.37 11.96 14.25
N ASP A 151 4.56 11.47 13.87
CA ASP A 151 4.80 10.86 12.57
C ASP A 151 4.59 9.35 12.63
N ASP A 152 5.30 8.71 13.55
CA ASP A 152 5.23 7.29 13.93
C ASP A 152 3.88 6.98 14.62
N GLY A 153 2.97 6.39 13.84
CA GLY A 153 1.56 6.19 14.12
C GLY A 153 0.64 7.35 13.68
N GLY A 154 0.88 8.57 14.19
CA GLY A 154 -0.08 9.68 14.03
C GLY A 154 -0.34 10.09 12.57
N SER A 155 0.70 10.06 11.73
CA SER A 155 0.64 10.54 10.34
C SER A 155 -0.20 9.62 9.44
N GLY A 156 0.01 8.30 9.54
CA GLY A 156 -0.73 7.31 8.75
C GLY A 156 -2.21 7.34 9.09
N VAL A 157 -2.54 7.32 10.39
CA VAL A 157 -3.92 7.41 10.90
C VAL A 157 -4.62 8.69 10.41
N ALA A 158 -3.94 9.83 10.44
CA ALA A 158 -4.49 11.10 9.99
C ALA A 158 -4.85 11.10 8.50
N ILE A 159 -4.02 10.49 7.64
CA ILE A 159 -4.35 10.31 6.22
C ILE A 159 -5.59 9.43 6.07
N LEU A 160 -5.70 8.34 6.84
CA LEU A 160 -6.86 7.45 6.77
C LEU A 160 -8.15 8.13 7.25
N LEU A 161 -8.10 9.01 8.26
CA LEU A 161 -9.24 9.82 8.68
C LEU A 161 -9.71 10.80 7.59
N GLU A 162 -8.78 11.47 6.90
CA GLU A 162 -9.13 12.32 5.78
C GLU A 162 -9.68 11.51 4.59
N VAL A 163 -9.14 10.32 4.31
CA VAL A 163 -9.71 9.39 3.32
C VAL A 163 -11.13 8.98 3.71
N ALA A 164 -11.39 8.69 4.99
CA ALA A 164 -12.73 8.36 5.49
C ALA A 164 -13.72 9.51 5.23
N ARG A 165 -13.32 10.75 5.53
CA ARG A 165 -14.13 11.94 5.25
C ARG A 165 -14.45 12.10 3.76
N GLN A 166 -13.47 11.81 2.89
CA GLN A 166 -13.65 11.86 1.44
C GLN A 166 -14.55 10.74 0.91
N LEU A 167 -14.45 9.52 1.47
CA LEU A 167 -15.35 8.40 1.11
C LEU A 167 -16.80 8.66 1.52
N GLN A 168 -17.03 9.40 2.61
CA GLN A 168 -18.36 9.87 2.99
C GLN A 168 -18.94 10.83 1.94
N ALA A 169 -18.16 11.85 1.56
CA ALA A 169 -18.60 12.89 0.62
C ALA A 169 -18.69 12.38 -0.83
N HIS A 170 -17.85 11.41 -1.18
CA HIS A 170 -17.72 10.86 -2.51
C HIS A 170 -17.70 9.32 -2.47
N PRO A 171 -18.86 8.67 -2.23
CA PRO A 171 -18.95 7.22 -2.19
C PRO A 171 -18.50 6.57 -3.50
N ILE A 172 -17.89 5.38 -3.38
CA ILE A 172 -17.40 4.60 -4.53
C ILE A 172 -17.99 3.18 -4.51
N GLU A 173 -18.05 2.54 -5.69
CA GLU A 173 -18.58 1.17 -5.83
C GLU A 173 -17.68 0.09 -5.18
N MET A 174 -16.39 0.39 -4.97
CA MET A 174 -15.45 -0.52 -4.34
C MET A 174 -15.61 -0.50 -2.82
N GLY A 175 -15.43 -1.64 -2.17
CA GLY A 175 -15.26 -1.70 -0.73
C GLY A 175 -13.90 -1.17 -0.30
N VAL A 176 -13.86 -0.36 0.75
CA VAL A 176 -12.60 0.10 1.35
C VAL A 176 -12.66 -0.21 2.83
N ASP A 177 -11.68 -0.96 3.31
CA ASP A 177 -11.49 -1.21 4.74
C ASP A 177 -10.28 -0.38 5.20
N LEU A 178 -10.52 0.59 6.08
CA LEU A 178 -9.45 1.33 6.76
C LEU A 178 -9.13 0.61 8.06
N VAL A 179 -7.91 0.13 8.22
CA VAL A 179 -7.51 -0.72 9.35
C VAL A 179 -6.44 -0.01 10.15
N LEU A 180 -6.73 0.28 11.42
CA LEU A 180 -5.75 0.77 12.37
C LEU A 180 -5.24 -0.40 13.22
N PHE A 181 -3.97 -0.74 13.08
CA PHE A 181 -3.32 -1.79 13.87
C PHE A 181 -2.86 -1.24 15.21
N ASP A 182 -3.03 -2.02 16.27
CA ASP A 182 -2.60 -1.66 17.63
C ASP A 182 -1.44 -2.54 18.09
N ALA A 183 -0.67 -2.07 19.07
CA ALA A 183 0.51 -2.75 19.58
C ALA A 183 1.51 -3.13 18.47
N GLU A 184 1.72 -2.24 17.51
CA GLU A 184 2.77 -2.38 16.51
C GLU A 184 4.14 -2.14 17.16
N ASP A 185 4.26 -1.07 17.95
CA ASP A 185 5.54 -0.50 18.34
C ASP A 185 5.93 -0.86 19.78
N TYR A 186 5.46 -2.00 20.27
CA TYR A 186 5.84 -2.53 21.59
C TYR A 186 7.01 -3.55 21.49
N GLY A 187 7.66 -3.66 20.34
CA GLY A 187 8.70 -4.66 20.08
C GLY A 187 10.05 -4.39 20.75
N GLU A 188 10.86 -5.46 20.79
CA GLU A 188 12.20 -5.47 21.41
C GLU A 188 13.24 -4.81 20.50
N SER A 189 13.70 -3.61 20.88
CA SER A 189 14.74 -2.89 20.10
C SER A 189 16.06 -3.67 20.09
N GLY A 190 16.57 -3.93 18.89
CA GLY A 190 17.80 -4.72 18.68
C GLY A 190 17.64 -6.21 18.98
N GLY A 191 16.42 -6.70 19.24
CA GLY A 191 16.14 -8.11 19.44
C GLY A 191 16.20 -8.92 18.13
N GLU A 192 16.40 -10.24 18.24
CA GLU A 192 16.46 -11.14 17.08
C GLU A 192 15.06 -11.55 16.56
N ARG A 193 14.00 -11.27 17.34
CA ARG A 193 12.63 -11.73 17.06
C ARG A 193 11.77 -10.58 16.52
N ALA A 194 11.66 -10.55 15.20
CA ALA A 194 10.76 -9.67 14.45
C ALA A 194 9.31 -9.74 14.97
N GLU A 195 8.86 -10.90 15.44
CA GLU A 195 7.49 -11.17 15.89
C GLU A 195 7.11 -10.45 17.18
N THR A 196 8.05 -9.76 17.83
CA THR A 196 7.76 -8.90 18.98
C THR A 196 7.08 -7.58 18.58
N TYR A 197 7.22 -7.17 17.33
CA TYR A 197 6.54 -6.01 16.72
C TYR A 197 5.23 -6.40 16.05
N ALA A 198 4.45 -5.41 15.62
CA ALA A 198 3.30 -5.59 14.73
C ALA A 198 2.27 -6.61 15.27
N LEU A 199 2.07 -6.65 16.60
CA LEU A 199 1.21 -7.65 17.25
C LEU A 199 -0.25 -7.53 16.78
N GLY A 200 -0.69 -6.32 16.47
CA GLY A 200 -2.02 -6.03 15.91
C GLY A 200 -2.24 -6.59 14.52
N SER A 201 -1.35 -6.31 13.57
CA SER A 201 -1.48 -6.86 12.21
C SER A 201 -1.30 -8.37 12.19
N GLN A 202 -0.41 -8.90 13.03
CA GLN A 202 -0.27 -10.33 13.28
C GLN A 202 -1.58 -10.96 13.77
N TYR A 203 -2.28 -10.32 14.71
CA TYR A 203 -3.57 -10.81 15.20
C TYR A 203 -4.65 -10.71 14.12
N TRP A 204 -4.74 -9.56 13.45
CA TRP A 204 -5.72 -9.30 12.39
C TRP A 204 -5.56 -10.28 11.22
N ALA A 205 -4.33 -10.54 10.78
CA ALA A 205 -4.02 -11.46 9.70
C ALA A 205 -4.46 -12.90 10.00
N ARG A 206 -4.41 -13.33 11.26
CA ARG A 206 -4.92 -14.64 11.72
C ARG A 206 -6.44 -14.66 11.93
N ASN A 207 -7.07 -13.49 12.08
CA ASN A 207 -8.46 -13.32 12.50
C ASN A 207 -9.18 -12.29 11.61
N LEU A 208 -9.15 -12.49 10.30
CA LEU A 208 -9.71 -11.52 9.34
C LEU A 208 -11.21 -11.29 9.58
N HIS A 209 -11.63 -10.03 9.49
CA HIS A 209 -13.05 -9.63 9.59
C HIS A 209 -13.86 -9.93 8.31
N VAL A 210 -13.19 -10.33 7.23
CA VAL A 210 -13.78 -10.72 5.94
C VAL A 210 -13.28 -12.09 5.51
N SER A 211 -14.09 -12.79 4.71
CA SER A 211 -13.76 -14.14 4.20
C SER A 211 -14.20 -14.33 2.74
N GLY A 212 -13.68 -15.38 2.10
CA GLY A 212 -14.07 -15.78 0.75
C GLY A 212 -13.93 -14.66 -0.29
N LYS A 213 -15.01 -14.37 -1.02
CA LYS A 213 -15.04 -13.40 -2.12
C LYS A 213 -14.88 -11.94 -1.68
N GLN A 214 -14.97 -11.65 -0.38
CA GLN A 214 -14.79 -10.31 0.17
C GLN A 214 -13.33 -10.02 0.55
N ARG A 215 -12.39 -10.95 0.35
CA ARG A 215 -10.97 -10.68 0.64
C ARG A 215 -10.45 -9.49 -0.19
N PRO A 216 -9.67 -8.58 0.43
CA PRO A 216 -9.10 -7.43 -0.29
C PRO A 216 -8.18 -7.86 -1.44
N LYS A 217 -8.18 -7.09 -2.51
CA LYS A 217 -7.31 -7.33 -3.67
C LYS A 217 -5.85 -6.99 -3.39
N TYR A 218 -5.63 -5.99 -2.55
CA TYR A 218 -4.33 -5.55 -2.06
C TYR A 218 -4.53 -4.63 -0.86
N GLY A 219 -3.45 -4.42 -0.09
CA GLY A 219 -3.34 -3.43 0.96
C GLY A 219 -2.35 -2.32 0.61
N ILE A 220 -2.47 -1.16 1.25
CA ILE A 220 -1.43 -0.13 1.33
C ILE A 220 -1.28 0.24 2.81
N LEU A 221 -0.09 0.09 3.36
CA LEU A 221 0.27 0.53 4.70
C LEU A 221 0.90 1.93 4.62
N LEU A 222 0.52 2.80 5.56
CA LEU A 222 1.04 4.14 5.73
C LEU A 222 1.73 4.22 7.10
N ASP A 223 3.05 4.33 7.09
CA ASP A 223 3.86 4.48 8.28
C ASP A 223 4.89 5.60 8.08
N MET A 224 5.01 6.48 9.08
CA MET A 224 5.86 7.68 9.09
C MET A 224 5.80 8.53 7.79
N VAL A 225 4.60 9.00 7.45
CA VAL A 225 4.28 9.69 6.18
C VAL A 225 4.13 11.21 6.30
N GLY A 226 4.48 11.79 7.46
CA GLY A 226 4.30 13.20 7.81
C GLY A 226 5.57 14.01 8.03
N ALA A 227 6.74 13.38 8.20
CA ALA A 227 8.00 14.11 8.42
C ALA A 227 8.39 15.03 7.25
N ARG A 228 8.94 16.20 7.59
CA ARG A 228 9.46 17.15 6.61
C ARG A 228 10.62 16.53 5.84
N GLY A 229 10.50 16.52 4.52
CA GLY A 229 11.55 16.00 3.64
C GLY A 229 11.60 14.48 3.56
N ALA A 230 10.56 13.78 4.03
CA ALA A 230 10.42 12.35 3.84
C ALA A 230 10.60 11.95 2.36
N ARG A 231 11.25 10.82 2.15
CA ARG A 231 11.39 10.18 0.83
C ARG A 231 10.98 8.72 0.99
N PHE A 232 10.15 8.26 0.08
CA PHE A 232 9.57 6.91 0.07
C PHE A 232 10.21 6.14 -1.08
N PRO A 233 11.27 5.34 -0.82
CA PRO A 233 11.77 4.37 -1.79
C PRO A 233 10.85 3.14 -1.85
N GLN A 234 11.02 2.31 -2.87
CA GLN A 234 10.25 1.08 -3.00
C GLN A 234 10.75 0.05 -1.99
N GLU A 235 10.02 -0.10 -0.88
CA GLU A 235 10.36 -1.02 0.22
C GLU A 235 10.45 -2.48 -0.27
N TYR A 236 11.47 -3.20 0.19
CA TYR A 236 11.86 -4.49 -0.36
C TYR A 236 10.74 -5.55 -0.27
N TYR A 237 10.13 -5.76 0.90
CA TYR A 237 9.06 -6.76 1.06
C TYR A 237 7.81 -6.42 0.25
N SER A 238 7.47 -5.14 0.14
CA SER A 238 6.39 -4.63 -0.70
C SER A 238 6.63 -4.96 -2.18
N VAL A 239 7.88 -4.82 -2.66
CA VAL A 239 8.26 -5.21 -4.02
C VAL A 239 8.22 -6.74 -4.19
N GLN A 240 8.61 -7.51 -3.17
CA GLN A 240 8.55 -8.98 -3.24
C GLN A 240 7.11 -9.50 -3.31
N PHE A 241 6.24 -9.04 -2.41
CA PHE A 241 4.87 -9.55 -2.27
C PHE A 241 3.87 -8.87 -3.21
N ALA A 242 4.04 -7.59 -3.51
CA ALA A 242 3.06 -6.79 -4.26
C ALA A 242 3.68 -5.87 -5.34
N PRO A 243 4.56 -6.39 -6.24
CA PRO A 243 5.30 -5.56 -7.20
C PRO A 243 4.38 -4.77 -8.14
N GLN A 244 3.20 -5.32 -8.47
CA GLN A 244 2.23 -4.64 -9.32
C GLN A 244 1.58 -3.44 -8.61
N VAL A 245 1.34 -3.54 -7.30
CA VAL A 245 0.76 -2.47 -6.48
C VAL A 245 1.79 -1.37 -6.28
N VAL A 246 3.05 -1.72 -5.95
CA VAL A 246 4.15 -0.76 -5.84
C VAL A 246 4.32 0.05 -7.13
N ARG A 247 4.42 -0.63 -8.29
CA ARG A 247 4.51 0.05 -9.59
C ARG A 247 3.30 0.94 -9.87
N LYS A 248 2.10 0.52 -9.49
CA LYS A 248 0.86 1.30 -9.66
C LYS A 248 0.94 2.61 -8.85
N VAL A 249 1.31 2.52 -7.57
CA VAL A 249 1.38 3.68 -6.66
C VAL A 249 2.48 4.64 -7.08
N TRP A 250 3.70 4.15 -7.33
CA TRP A 250 4.81 5.02 -7.72
C TRP A 250 4.56 5.68 -9.07
N LYS A 251 4.06 4.94 -10.08
CA LYS A 251 3.72 5.53 -11.37
C LYS A 251 2.66 6.63 -11.24
N LEU A 252 1.66 6.43 -10.39
CA LEU A 252 0.65 7.45 -10.13
C LEU A 252 1.28 8.70 -9.48
N ALA A 253 2.10 8.52 -8.45
CA ALA A 253 2.77 9.63 -7.78
C ALA A 253 3.66 10.43 -8.73
N GLN A 254 4.42 9.75 -9.59
CA GLN A 254 5.24 10.39 -10.63
C GLN A 254 4.40 11.21 -11.60
N ASN A 255 3.29 10.64 -12.10
CA ASN A 255 2.37 11.35 -12.99
C ASN A 255 1.69 12.56 -12.34
N MET A 256 1.54 12.54 -11.02
CA MET A 256 0.99 13.65 -10.23
C MET A 256 2.04 14.70 -9.84
N GLY A 257 3.31 14.53 -10.23
CA GLY A 257 4.39 15.45 -9.89
C GLY A 257 4.99 15.26 -8.49
N TYR A 258 4.66 14.18 -7.78
CA TYR A 258 5.18 13.86 -6.45
C TYR A 258 6.44 12.98 -6.45
N GLY A 259 7.18 12.97 -7.57
CA GLY A 259 8.34 12.11 -7.74
C GLY A 259 9.54 12.43 -6.82
N ASN A 260 9.54 13.62 -6.20
CA ASN A 260 10.54 13.98 -5.18
C ASN A 260 10.30 13.24 -3.85
N TYR A 261 9.04 12.84 -3.57
CA TYR A 261 8.67 12.06 -2.39
C TYR A 261 8.70 10.57 -2.72
N PHE A 262 7.99 10.14 -3.77
CA PHE A 262 7.91 8.73 -4.20
C PHE A 262 9.03 8.39 -5.17
N VAL A 263 10.20 8.08 -4.65
CA VAL A 263 11.44 7.97 -5.44
C VAL A 263 11.56 6.57 -6.05
N ASN A 264 12.01 6.48 -7.30
CA ASN A 264 12.20 5.20 -8.00
C ASN A 264 13.53 4.52 -7.61
N ASP A 265 13.80 4.49 -6.31
CA ASP A 265 14.98 3.87 -5.72
C ASP A 265 14.52 2.62 -4.95
N SER A 266 15.35 1.58 -4.91
CA SER A 266 15.11 0.41 -4.05
C SER A 266 15.37 0.77 -2.59
N GLY A 267 14.39 0.53 -1.72
CA GLY A 267 14.51 0.67 -0.27
C GLY A 267 15.05 -0.60 0.40
N GLY A 268 15.38 -0.49 1.69
CA GLY A 268 15.67 -1.65 2.53
C GLY A 268 14.42 -2.50 2.80
N GLY A 269 14.62 -3.69 3.35
CA GLY A 269 13.55 -4.51 3.92
C GLY A 269 13.24 -4.06 5.33
N ILE A 270 12.00 -3.63 5.54
CA ILE A 270 11.52 -3.18 6.85
C ILE A 270 10.47 -4.19 7.32
N THR A 271 10.74 -4.86 8.44
CA THR A 271 9.71 -5.62 9.15
C THR A 271 8.74 -4.61 9.74
N ASP A 272 7.50 -4.65 9.26
CA ASP A 272 6.42 -3.74 9.58
C ASP A 272 5.10 -4.52 9.37
N ASP A 273 3.94 -3.94 9.67
CA ASP A 273 2.63 -4.60 9.65
C ASP A 273 2.34 -5.33 8.33
N HIS A 274 2.75 -4.76 7.19
CA HIS A 274 2.51 -5.36 5.87
C HIS A 274 3.28 -6.67 5.69
N TYR A 275 4.44 -6.84 6.33
CA TYR A 275 5.19 -8.10 6.31
C TYR A 275 4.35 -9.23 6.90
N PHE A 276 3.76 -9.01 8.08
CA PHE A 276 2.93 -10.00 8.75
C PHE A 276 1.61 -10.26 8.02
N VAL A 277 0.98 -9.22 7.48
CA VAL A 277 -0.21 -9.40 6.64
C VAL A 277 0.09 -10.29 5.43
N ASN A 278 1.17 -10.04 4.70
CA ASN A 278 1.53 -10.82 3.51
C ASN A 278 1.97 -12.26 3.83
N THR A 279 2.59 -12.50 4.99
CA THR A 279 3.11 -13.82 5.35
C THR A 279 2.09 -14.71 6.04
N ILE A 280 1.14 -14.13 6.77
CA ILE A 280 0.13 -14.87 7.54
C ILE A 280 -1.20 -14.99 6.79
N ALA A 281 -1.67 -13.88 6.21
CA ALA A 281 -3.00 -13.79 5.60
C ALA A 281 -2.95 -13.96 4.08
N ASN A 282 -2.01 -14.74 3.53
CA ASN A 282 -1.97 -15.00 2.09
C ASN A 282 -3.13 -15.89 1.65
#